data_AF-A0A9E4AWF1-F1
#
_entry.id   AF-A0A9E4AWF1-F1
#
_cell.length_a   1.000
_cell.length_b   1.000
_cell.length_c   1.000
_cell.angle_alpha   90.00
_cell.angle_beta   90.00
_cell.angle_gamma   90.00
#
_symmetry.space_group_name_H-M   'P 1'
#
loop_
_entity.id
_entity.type
_entity.pdbx_description
1 polymer ?
#
loop_
_entity_poly.entity_id
_entity_poly.type
_entity_poly.pdbx_seq_one_letter_code
_entity_poly.pdbx_strand_id
1 'polypeptide(L)'
;MNKSRVFADFHNADVKGRVRLNCAGTAADLERQGIVLQEGQSLIIYSEELEVEGVAHYSEAEKLWTAVIDWNAIREVEPEVATLIQTKN
;
A
#
# COMPACT_ATOMS: atom_id res chain seq x y z
N MET A 1 -1.15 15.86 5.75
CA MET A 1 -1.70 14.66 6.40
C MET A 1 -0.98 13.46 5.82
N ASN A 2 -0.29 12.68 6.64
CA ASN A 2 0.35 11.45 6.16
C ASN A 2 -0.76 10.43 5.86
N LYS A 3 -0.85 10.00 4.60
CA LYS A 3 -1.78 8.93 4.20
C LYS A 3 -1.27 7.61 4.78
N SER A 4 -2.20 6.77 5.22
CA SER A 4 -1.89 5.40 5.63
C SER A 4 -1.25 4.63 4.49
N ARG A 5 -0.19 3.89 4.81
CA ARG A 5 0.65 3.21 3.81
C ARG A 5 0.60 1.71 4.05
N VAL A 6 0.23 0.95 3.03
CA VAL A 6 -0.06 -0.48 3.15
C VAL A 6 0.68 -1.25 2.06
N PHE A 7 1.40 -2.29 2.47
CA PHE A 7 2.09 -3.15 1.52
C PHE A 7 1.09 -3.90 0.63
N ALA A 8 1.41 -4.03 -0.66
CA ALA A 8 0.79 -5.03 -1.53
C ALA A 8 1.75 -5.43 -2.66
N ASP A 9 1.52 -6.60 -3.25
CA ASP A 9 2.25 -7.02 -4.46
C ASP A 9 1.52 -6.49 -5.69
N PHE A 10 2.17 -5.66 -6.50
CA PHE A 10 1.59 -5.11 -7.72
C PHE A 10 1.29 -6.18 -8.78
N HIS A 11 1.92 -7.35 -8.73
CA HIS A 11 1.55 -8.48 -9.60
C HIS A 11 0.28 -9.21 -9.11
N ASN A 12 -0.13 -9.00 -7.86
CA ASN A 12 -1.34 -9.60 -7.28
C ASN A 12 -2.59 -8.76 -7.59
N ALA A 13 -2.77 -8.41 -8.87
CA ALA A 13 -3.96 -7.73 -9.35
C ALA A 13 -5.07 -8.73 -9.71
N ASP A 14 -6.31 -8.32 -9.52
CA ASP A 14 -7.47 -9.06 -10.03
C ASP A 14 -7.68 -8.84 -11.53
N VAL A 15 -8.67 -9.54 -12.09
CA VAL A 15 -9.01 -9.45 -13.52
C VAL A 15 -9.47 -8.05 -13.97
N LYS A 16 -9.76 -7.14 -13.02
CA LYS A 16 -10.11 -5.73 -13.28
C LYS A 16 -8.92 -4.80 -13.08
N GLY A 17 -7.73 -5.34 -12.78
CA GLY A 17 -6.53 -4.56 -12.50
C GLY A 17 -6.52 -3.88 -11.13
N ARG A 18 -7.32 -4.36 -10.17
CA ARG A 18 -7.28 -3.88 -8.78
C ARG A 18 -6.31 -4.72 -7.96
N VAL A 19 -5.45 -4.09 -7.19
CA VAL A 19 -4.43 -4.80 -6.39
C VAL A 19 -5.09 -5.43 -5.17
N ARG A 20 -4.90 -6.73 -4.92
CA ARG A 20 -5.48 -7.41 -3.74
C ARG A 20 -4.71 -7.03 -2.47
N LEU A 21 -5.45 -6.70 -1.42
CA LEU A 21 -4.92 -6.33 -0.10
C LEU A 21 -4.99 -7.53 0.85
N ASN A 22 -4.37 -8.65 0.46
CA ASN A 22 -4.41 -9.91 1.21
C ASN A 22 -3.02 -10.51 1.49
N CYS A 23 -1.95 -9.76 1.24
CA CYS A 23 -0.59 -10.20 1.54
C CYS A 23 -0.31 -10.12 3.05
N ALA A 24 0.64 -10.93 3.54
CA ALA A 24 1.07 -10.88 4.95
C ALA A 24 1.55 -9.48 5.37
N GLY A 25 2.30 -8.79 4.48
CA GLY A 25 2.72 -7.41 4.71
C GLY A 25 1.55 -6.42 4.82
N THR A 26 0.46 -6.64 4.05
CA THR A 26 -0.77 -5.84 4.16
C THR A 26 -1.34 -5.97 5.56
N ALA A 27 -1.52 -7.20 6.06
CA ALA A 27 -2.07 -7.45 7.39
C ALA A 27 -1.20 -6.84 8.50
N ALA A 28 0.12 -6.99 8.40
CA ALA A 28 1.06 -6.40 9.36
C ALA A 28 0.99 -4.87 9.39
N ASP A 29 0.87 -4.21 8.22
CA ASP A 29 0.74 -2.76 8.16
C ASP A 29 -0.59 -2.25 8.72
N LEU A 30 -1.70 -2.95 8.43
CA LEU A 30 -3.02 -2.60 8.96
C LEU A 30 -3.04 -2.74 10.48
N GLU A 31 -2.50 -3.83 11.02
CA GLU A 31 -2.41 -4.05 12.47
C GLU A 31 -1.51 -3.00 13.13
N ARG A 32 -0.30 -2.80 12.61
CA ARG A 32 0.68 -1.83 13.14
C ARG A 32 0.14 -0.41 13.19
N GLN A 33 -0.68 -0.03 12.21
CA GLN A 33 -1.27 1.31 12.13
C GLN A 33 -2.68 1.40 12.75
N GLY A 34 -3.27 0.28 13.20
CA GLY A 34 -4.64 0.25 13.70
C GLY A 34 -5.70 0.61 12.65
N ILE A 35 -5.46 0.27 11.38
CA ILE A 35 -6.35 0.60 10.27
C ILE A 35 -7.37 -0.51 10.07
N VAL A 36 -8.64 -0.12 10.04
CA VAL A 36 -9.73 -0.96 9.50
C VAL A 36 -10.08 -0.40 8.13
N LEU A 37 -9.93 -1.23 7.09
CA LEU A 37 -10.23 -0.83 5.72
C LEU A 37 -11.72 -0.50 5.55
N GLN A 38 -11.99 0.58 4.81
CA GLN A 38 -13.33 1.03 4.46
C GLN A 38 -13.42 1.34 2.96
N GLU A 39 -14.62 1.20 2.41
CA GLU A 39 -14.89 1.52 1.01
C GLU A 39 -14.57 3.00 0.74
N GLY A 40 -13.80 3.27 -0.32
CA GLY A 40 -13.40 4.63 -0.69
C GLY A 40 -12.22 5.19 0.11
N GLN A 41 -11.64 4.44 1.05
CA GLN A 41 -10.50 4.91 1.84
C GLN A 41 -9.25 5.09 0.96
N SER A 42 -8.65 6.28 0.98
CA SER A 42 -7.38 6.56 0.31
C SER A 42 -6.19 5.97 1.07
N LEU A 43 -5.30 5.28 0.35
CA LEU A 43 -4.10 4.64 0.87
C LEU A 43 -2.90 4.96 -0.04
N ILE A 44 -1.69 4.87 0.51
CA ILE A 44 -0.49 4.65 -0.29
C ILE A 44 -0.25 3.14 -0.36
N ILE A 45 -0.29 2.57 -1.55
CA ILE A 45 0.06 1.17 -1.79
C ILE A 45 1.53 1.14 -2.15
N TYR A 46 2.32 0.29 -1.48
CA TYR A 46 3.74 0.16 -1.76
C TYR A 46 4.19 -1.28 -1.91
N SER A 47 5.25 -1.46 -2.68
CA SER A 47 5.94 -2.73 -2.91
C SER A 47 7.41 -2.43 -3.17
N GLU A 48 8.32 -2.87 -2.29
CA GLU A 48 9.75 -2.54 -2.39
C GLU A 48 9.98 -1.02 -2.52
N GLU A 49 10.71 -0.57 -3.54
CA GLU A 49 10.95 0.84 -3.87
C GLU A 49 9.83 1.48 -4.69
N LEU A 50 8.67 0.85 -4.86
CA LEU A 50 7.56 1.39 -5.63
C LEU A 50 6.38 1.79 -4.74
N GLU A 51 5.69 2.86 -5.12
CA GLU A 51 4.41 3.22 -4.51
C GLU A 51 3.44 3.88 -5.48
N VAL A 52 2.17 3.88 -5.10
CA VAL A 52 1.10 4.58 -5.80
C VAL A 52 -0.03 4.92 -4.85
N GLU A 53 -0.78 5.98 -5.14
CA GLU A 53 -2.04 6.23 -4.44
C GLU A 53 -3.10 5.22 -4.89
N GLY A 54 -3.85 4.68 -3.93
CA GLY A 54 -4.93 3.76 -4.19
C GLY A 54 -6.18 4.07 -3.37
N VAL A 55 -7.31 3.57 -3.84
CA VAL A 55 -8.59 3.65 -3.15
C VAL A 55 -9.04 2.24 -2.79
N ALA A 56 -9.26 1.99 -1.50
CA ALA A 56 -9.74 0.71 -1.01
C ALA A 56 -11.16 0.43 -1.51
N HIS A 57 -11.37 -0.78 -1.99
CA HIS A 57 -12.63 -1.26 -2.51
C HIS A 57 -12.85 -2.72 -2.12
N TYR A 58 -14.02 -3.05 -1.57
CA TYR A 58 -14.36 -4.42 -1.22
C TYR A 58 -14.85 -5.18 -2.45
N SER A 59 -14.09 -6.19 -2.87
CA SER A 59 -14.46 -7.05 -3.98
C SER A 59 -15.49 -8.08 -3.53
N GLU A 60 -16.76 -7.85 -3.84
CA GLU A 60 -17.84 -8.81 -3.55
C GLU A 60 -17.63 -10.17 -4.24
N ALA A 61 -16.97 -10.19 -5.41
CA ALA A 61 -16.72 -11.41 -6.17
C ALA A 61 -15.67 -12.32 -5.52
N GLU A 62 -14.65 -11.72 -4.90
CA GLU A 62 -13.53 -12.45 -4.29
C GLU A 62 -13.56 -12.45 -2.76
N LYS A 63 -14.51 -11.72 -2.16
CA LYS A 63 -14.71 -11.57 -0.71
C LYS A 63 -13.49 -11.05 0.03
N LEU A 64 -12.77 -10.11 -0.59
CA LEU A 64 -11.56 -9.48 -0.06
C LEU A 64 -11.45 -8.00 -0.43
N TRP A 65 -10.59 -7.29 0.29
CA TRP A 65 -10.25 -5.91 -0.02
C TRP A 65 -9.26 -5.82 -1.19
N THR A 66 -9.51 -4.86 -2.07
CA THR A 66 -8.64 -4.50 -3.18
C THR A 66 -8.34 -3.00 -3.15
N ALA A 67 -7.31 -2.55 -3.86
CA ALA A 67 -7.04 -1.15 -4.13
C ALA A 67 -7.19 -0.87 -5.63
N VAL A 68 -8.01 0.12 -5.96
CA VAL A 68 -8.05 0.71 -7.30
C VAL A 68 -6.89 1.70 -7.41
N ILE A 69 -6.00 1.50 -8.37
CA ILE A 69 -4.81 2.34 -8.61
C ILE A 69 -4.75 2.79 -10.06
N ASP A 70 -4.04 3.89 -10.33
CA ASP A 70 -3.58 4.23 -11.69
C ASP A 70 -2.20 3.62 -11.91
N TRP A 71 -2.11 2.62 -12.79
CA TRP A 71 -0.87 1.92 -13.11
C TRP A 71 0.19 2.83 -13.73
N ASN A 72 -0.20 3.92 -14.38
CA ASN A 72 0.74 4.89 -14.94
C ASN A 72 1.28 5.89 -13.90
N ALA A 73 0.70 5.88 -12.69
CA ALA A 73 1.09 6.76 -11.59
C ALA A 73 2.00 6.06 -10.57
N ILE A 74 2.38 4.80 -10.79
CA ILE A 74 3.37 4.10 -9.98
C ILE A 74 4.70 4.85 -10.11
N ARG A 75 5.31 5.14 -8.96
CA ARG A 75 6.57 5.86 -8.88
C ARG A 75 7.56 5.13 -7.99
N GLU A 76 8.84 5.29 -8.30
CA GLU A 76 9.91 4.90 -7.41
C GLU A 76 9.96 5.84 -6.20
N VAL A 77 10.30 5.27 -5.05
CA VAL A 77 10.68 5.98 -3.85
C VAL A 77 12.08 5.61 -3.46
N GLU A 78 12.90 6.63 -3.23
CA GLU A 78 14.20 6.40 -2.63
C GLU A 78 13.99 5.83 -1.23
N PRO A 79 14.74 4.79 -0.83
CA PRO A 79 14.74 4.36 0.55
C PRO A 79 15.16 5.57 1.40
N GLU A 80 14.40 5.86 2.46
CA GLU A 80 14.86 6.83 3.46
C GLU A 80 16.21 6.32 3.98
N VAL A 81 17.30 6.88 3.45
CA VAL A 81 18.63 6.70 4.01
C VAL A 81 18.54 7.34 5.38
N ALA A 82 18.35 6.50 6.41
CA ALA A 82 18.50 6.91 7.79
C ALA A 82 19.87 7.59 7.88
N THR A 83 19.87 8.92 7.91
CA THR A 83 21.09 9.68 7.99
C THR A 83 21.57 9.49 9.43
N LEU A 84 22.31 8.40 9.65
CA LEU A 84 23.12 8.19 10.84
C LEU A 84 24.22 9.24 10.80
N ILE A 85 23.89 10.48 11.17
CA ILE A 85 24.89 11.45 11.54
C ILE A 85 25.46 10.95 12.87
N GLN A 86 26.57 10.23 12.79
CA GLN A 86 27.51 10.09 13.88
C GLN A 86 27.96 11.48 14.31
N THR A 87 27.30 12.08 15.29
CA THR A 87 27.93 13.14 16.08
C THR A 87 28.74 12.49 17.18
N LYS A 88 29.97 12.11 16.82
CA LYS A 88 31.09 12.16 17.76
C LYS A 88 31.35 13.64 18.03
N ASN A 89 31.17 14.08 19.26
CA ASN A 89 31.92 15.17 19.89
C ASN A 89 32.04 14.85 21.38
#